data_AF-A0A392UNJ6-F1
#
_entry.id   AF-A0A392UNJ6-F1
#
_cell.length_a   1.000
_cell.length_b   1.000
_cell.length_c   1.000
_cell.angle_alpha   90.00
_cell.angle_beta   90.00
_cell.angle_gamma   90.00
#
_symmetry.space_group_name_H-M   'P 1'
#
loop_
_entity.id
_entity.type
_entity.pdbx_description
1 polymer ?
#
loop_
_entity_poly.entity_id
_entity_poly.type
_entity_poly.pdbx_seq_one_letter_code
_entity_poly.pdbx_strand_id
1 'polypeptide(L)' 'ALLQFRSSFSTLPSTYLGFQCDGGEPYHQKTATWKNGTDCCSWHGVTCDTISGHVIGLNLGCEGIQ' A
#
# COMPACT_ATOMS: atom_id res chain seq x y z
N ALA A 1 -3.10 3.91 -13.02
CA ALA A 1 -4.23 3.38 -12.24
C ALA A 1 -3.94 3.37 -10.73
N LEU A 2 -2.87 2.71 -10.26
CA LEU A 2 -2.59 2.61 -8.81
C LEU A 2 -2.46 3.95 -8.08
N LEU A 3 -1.79 4.95 -8.67
CA LEU A 3 -1.70 6.28 -8.04
C LEU A 3 -3.07 6.98 -7.92
N GLN A 4 -3.96 6.77 -8.90
CA GLN A 4 -5.33 7.29 -8.84
C GLN A 4 -6.15 6.55 -7.78
N PHE A 5 -5.98 5.22 -7.68
CA PHE A 5 -6.60 4.41 -6.65
C PHE A 5 -6.14 4.82 -5.24
N ARG A 6 -4.84 5.12 -5.04
CA ARG A 6 -4.35 5.67 -3.77
C ARG A 6 -5.06 6.97 -3.37
N SER A 7 -5.45 7.79 -4.35
CA SER A 7 -6.17 9.04 -4.10
C SER A 7 -7.66 8.85 -3.81
N SER A 8 -8.20 7.63 -3.92
CA SER A 8 -9.62 7.36 -3.63
C SER A 8 -9.91 7.13 -2.14
N PHE A 9 -8.88 7.11 -1.29
CA PHE A 9 -8.99 6.94 0.15
C PHE A 9 -7.98 7.82 0.89
N SER A 10 -8.19 7.98 2.19
CA SER A 10 -7.24 8.64 3.09
C SER A 10 -6.53 7.62 3.94
N THR A 11 -5.30 7.92 4.38
CA THR A 11 -4.58 7.08 5.34
C THR A 11 -4.57 7.75 6.70
N LEU A 12 -4.66 6.96 7.77
CA LEU A 12 -4.50 7.43 9.14
C LEU A 12 -3.13 8.12 9.32
N PRO A 13 -3.05 9.09 10.24
CA PRO A 13 -1.79 9.76 10.57
C PRO A 13 -0.72 8.79 11.03
N SER A 14 0.55 9.12 10.80
CA SER A 14 1.69 8.27 11.18
C SER A 14 1.82 8.06 12.70
N THR A 15 1.13 8.85 13.53
CA THR A 15 1.02 8.63 14.97
C THR A 15 0.33 7.30 15.31
N TYR A 16 -0.42 6.73 14.36
CA TYR A 16 -1.10 5.45 14.54
C TYR A 16 -0.27 4.22 14.15
N LEU A 17 0.94 4.40 13.59
CA LEU A 17 1.83 3.30 13.18
C LEU A 17 2.26 2.38 14.35
N GLY A 18 2.08 2.82 15.59
CA GLY A 18 2.34 2.02 16.79
C GLY A 18 1.14 1.23 17.31
N PHE A 19 -0.08 1.47 16.79
CA PHE A 19 -1.24 0.66 17.14
C PHE A 19 -1.30 -0.58 16.27
N GLN A 20 -1.86 -1.65 16.84
CA GLN A 20 -2.09 -2.88 16.13
C GLN A 20 -3.46 -2.83 15.44
N CYS A 21 -3.49 -3.33 14.21
CA CYS A 21 -4.74 -3.68 13.54
C CYS A 21 -5.26 -5.04 14.05
N ASP A 22 -6.49 -5.38 13.66
CA ASP A 22 -7.03 -6.72 13.89
C ASP A 22 -6.11 -7.74 13.19
N GLY A 23 -5.49 -8.64 13.97
CA GLY A 23 -4.43 -9.53 13.51
C GLY A 23 -3.06 -9.32 14.16
N GLY A 24 -2.89 -8.32 15.04
CA GLY A 24 -1.68 -8.15 15.86
C GLY A 24 -0.48 -7.54 15.12
N GLU A 25 -0.63 -7.22 13.84
CA GLU A 25 0.37 -6.47 13.06
C GLU A 25 0.23 -4.96 13.33
N PRO A 26 1.33 -4.20 13.32
CA PRO A 26 1.25 -2.75 13.42
C PRO A 26 0.65 -2.15 12.15
N TYR A 27 0.05 -0.97 12.28
CA TYR A 27 -0.32 -0.19 11.09
C TYR A 27 0.92 0.16 10.26
N HIS A 28 0.78 0.09 8.95
CA HIS A 28 1.81 0.41 7.97
C HIS A 28 1.27 1.40 6.95
N GLN A 29 2.10 2.29 6.44
CA GLN A 29 1.75 3.18 5.32
C GLN A 29 2.43 2.67 4.04
N LYS A 30 1.99 1.51 3.53
CA LYS A 30 2.56 0.86 2.34
C LYS A 30 2.44 1.77 1.11
N THR A 31 1.30 2.42 0.94
CA THR A 31 1.01 3.35 -0.16
C THR A 31 1.83 4.64 -0.11
N ALA A 32 2.50 4.96 1.00
CA ALA A 32 3.47 6.05 1.05
C ALA A 32 4.69 5.79 0.14
N THR A 33 4.97 4.52 -0.19
CA THR A 33 6.02 4.15 -1.13
C THR A 33 5.62 4.39 -2.59
N TRP A 34 4.34 4.61 -2.87
CA TRP A 34 3.84 4.72 -4.24
C TRP A 34 4.12 6.10 -4.80
N LYS A 35 5.12 6.19 -5.67
CA LYS A 35 5.61 7.46 -6.24
C LYS A 35 5.57 7.45 -7.74
N ASN A 36 5.10 8.54 -8.33
CA ASN A 36 5.15 8.70 -9.78
C ASN A 36 6.61 8.63 -10.28
N GLY A 37 6.82 7.98 -11.43
CA GLY A 37 8.16 7.79 -12.00
C GLY A 37 8.99 6.66 -11.36
N THR A 38 8.42 5.89 -10.42
CA THR A 38 9.05 4.67 -9.89
C THR A 38 8.31 3.42 -10.35
N ASP A 39 9.01 2.30 -10.47
CA ASP A 39 8.39 1.04 -10.88
C ASP A 39 7.42 0.54 -9.79
N CYS A 40 6.16 0.33 -10.18
CA CYS A 40 5.11 -0.08 -9.25
C CYS A 40 5.31 -1.47 -8.68
N CYS A 41 6.06 -2.34 -9.35
CA CYS A 41 6.39 -3.66 -8.84
C CYS A 41 7.37 -3.64 -7.67
N SER A 42 8.06 -2.51 -7.46
CA SER A 42 8.91 -2.28 -6.28
C SER A 42 8.14 -1.70 -5.08
N TRP A 43 6.87 -1.32 -5.27
CA TRP A 43 6.09 -0.68 -4.21
C TRP A 43 5.64 -1.66 -3.14
N HIS A 44 5.60 -1.18 -1.91
CA HIS A 44 5.16 -1.99 -0.80
C HIS A 44 3.68 -2.34 -0.95
N GLY A 45 3.35 -3.61 -0.72
CA GLY A 45 2.01 -4.15 -0.89
C GLY A 45 1.58 -4.40 -2.34
N VAL A 46 2.43 -4.18 -3.36
CA VAL A 46 2.11 -4.50 -4.76
C VAL A 46 2.74 -5.84 -5.13
N THR A 47 1.98 -6.70 -5.79
CA THR A 47 2.47 -7.96 -6.35
C THR A 47 2.29 -7.93 -7.86
N CYS A 48 3.40 -8.06 -8.58
CA CYS A 48 3.40 -8.15 -10.03
C CYS A 48 3.66 -9.57 -10.50
N ASP A 49 3.10 -9.90 -11.66
CA ASP A 49 3.51 -11.06 -12.44
C ASP A 49 4.94 -10.87 -12.94
N THR A 50 5.78 -11.89 -12.76
CA THR A 50 7.21 -11.82 -13.08
C THR A 50 7.50 -11.88 -14.59
N ILE A 51 6.53 -12.30 -15.41
CA ILE A 51 6.69 -12.46 -16.85
C ILE A 51 6.15 -11.23 -17.59
N SER A 52 4.93 -10.80 -17.26
CA SER A 52 4.25 -9.69 -17.92
C SER A 52 4.49 -8.34 -17.25
N GLY A 53 4.99 -8.31 -16.01
CA GLY A 53 5.15 -7.08 -15.22
C GLY A 53 3.81 -6.42 -14.83
N HIS A 54 2.69 -7.13 -15.00
CA HIS A 54 1.38 -6.61 -14.63
C HIS A 54 1.10 -6.82 -13.16
N VAL A 55 0.43 -5.87 -12.53
CA VAL A 55 -0.01 -6.00 -11.14
C VAL A 55 -1.12 -7.04 -11.07
N ILE A 56 -0.88 -8.11 -10.30
CA ILE A 56 -1.82 -9.22 -10.10
C ILE A 56 -2.32 -9.29 -8.65
N GLY A 57 -1.72 -8.55 -7.73
CA GLY A 57 -2.10 -8.54 -6.33
C GLY A 57 -1.82 -7.21 -5.66
N LEU A 58 -2.67 -6.88 -4.69
CA LEU A 58 -2.55 -5.67 -3.88
C LEU A 58 -2.87 -6.00 -2.42
N ASN A 59 -1.93 -5.75 -1.52
CA ASN A 59 -2.05 -5.95 -0.08
C ASN A 59 -2.05 -4.60 0.66
N LEU A 60 -3.24 -4.16 1.05
CA LEU A 60 -3.46 -2.96 1.89
C LEU A 60 -3.89 -3.34 3.32
N GLY A 61 -3.61 -4.57 3.76
CA GLY A 61 -3.87 -4.96 5.15
C GLY A 61 -3.13 -4.04 6.11
N CYS A 62 -3.81 -3.60 7.17
CA CYS A 62 -3.27 -2.69 8.18
C CYS A 62 -2.71 -1.38 7.60
N GLU A 63 -3.27 -0.90 6.48
CA GLU A 63 -2.86 0.36 5.85
C GLU A 63 -3.40 1.61 6.58
N GLY A 64 -4.36 1.41 7.49
CA GLY A 64 -5.05 2.52 8.15
C GLY A 64 -5.87 3.34 7.15
N ILE A 65 -6.56 2.68 6.23
CA ILE A 65 -7.38 3.33 5.22
C ILE A 65 -8.70 3.83 5.84
N GLN A 66 -9.10 5.05 5.46
CA GLN A 66 -10.38 5.69 5.78
C GLN A 66 -11.07 6.19 4.52
#